data_AF-A0A139D0L8-F1
#
_entry.id   AF-A0A139D0L8-F1
#
_cell.length_a   1.000
_cell.length_b   1.000
_cell.length_c   1.000
_cell.angle_alpha   90.00
_cell.angle_beta   90.00
_cell.angle_gamma   90.00
#
_symmetry.space_group_name_H-M   'P 1'
#
loop_
_entity.id
_entity.type
_entity.pdbx_description
1 polymer ?
#
loop_
_entity_poly.entity_id
_entity_poly.type
_entity_poly.pdbx_seq_one_letter_code
_entity_poly.pdbx_strand_id
1 'polypeptide(L)'
;MPDISLIQLVLANVAIAAGACLQGVAGYGIGTLSAPLLFLISPALLPAPLVLNATLLTIFMLARNRAALEVRQVRFAIGGGVIGVVLAGLTLSVLSSKGFELIFGILILAGVALSVGGLRPRLNATSSTIAGAASTYMGTITAIGGPPIALIYQNEKGPLVRA
;
A
#
# COMPACT_ATOMS: atom_id res chain seq x y z
N MET A 1 6.00 -9.04 25.16
CA MET A 1 6.20 -8.50 23.79
C MET A 1 7.52 -9.08 23.31
N PRO A 2 7.66 -9.60 22.07
CA PRO A 2 8.95 -10.06 21.61
C PRO A 2 9.93 -8.89 21.63
N ASP A 3 11.07 -9.05 22.30
CA ASP A 3 12.08 -8.00 22.40
C ASP A 3 12.68 -7.78 21.01
N ILE A 4 12.27 -6.69 20.35
CA ILE A 4 12.84 -6.31 19.06
C ILE A 4 14.26 -5.82 19.31
N SER A 5 15.23 -6.56 18.80
CA SER A 5 16.64 -6.21 18.96
C SER A 5 17.00 -4.92 18.22
N LEU A 6 18.05 -4.23 18.67
CA LEU A 6 18.56 -3.02 18.00
C LEU A 6 18.86 -3.28 16.51
N ILE A 7 19.41 -4.45 16.18
CA ILE A 7 19.71 -4.80 14.80
C ILE A 7 18.45 -4.94 13.94
N GLN A 8 17.37 -5.51 14.48
CA GLN A 8 16.08 -5.59 13.78
C GLN A 8 15.48 -4.20 13.55
N LEU A 9 15.59 -3.28 14.52
CA LEU A 9 15.16 -1.90 14.35
C LEU A 9 15.96 -1.17 13.28
N VAL A 10 17.29 -1.35 13.24
CA VAL A 10 18.15 -0.75 12.21
C VAL A 10 17.77 -1.28 10.83
N LEU A 11 17.64 -2.61 10.66
CA LEU A 11 17.25 -3.22 9.39
C LEU A 11 15.85 -2.76 8.93
N ALA A 12 14.90 -2.68 9.85
CA ALA A 12 13.55 -2.19 9.57
C ALA A 12 13.56 -0.75 9.05
N ASN A 13 14.31 0.15 9.69
CA ASN A 13 14.42 1.54 9.27
C ASN A 13 15.13 1.68 7.91
N VAL A 14 16.16 0.87 7.64
CA VAL A 14 16.82 0.85 6.33
C VAL A 14 15.84 0.40 5.23
N ALA A 15 15.05 -0.64 5.48
CA ALA A 15 14.03 -1.10 4.54
C ALA A 15 12.97 -0.01 4.28
N ILE A 16 12.46 0.62 5.34
CA ILE A 16 11.48 1.72 5.25
C ILE A 16 12.08 2.92 4.50
N ALA A 17 13.33 3.30 4.77
CA ALA A 17 13.99 4.40 4.09
C ALA A 17 14.16 4.12 2.59
N ALA A 18 14.60 2.91 2.23
CA ALA A 18 14.70 2.49 0.83
C ALA A 18 13.32 2.50 0.14
N GLY A 19 12.29 2.00 0.82
CA GLY A 19 10.91 2.00 0.31
C GLY A 19 10.34 3.42 0.15
N ALA A 20 10.66 4.31 1.08
CA ALA A 20 10.28 5.72 1.03
C ALA A 20 10.97 6.44 -0.14
N CYS A 21 12.25 6.17 -0.40
CA CYS A 21 12.95 6.68 -1.58
C CYS A 21 12.28 6.19 -2.87
N LEU A 22 11.93 4.90 -2.96
CA LEU A 22 11.19 4.36 -4.09
C LEU A 22 9.85 5.05 -4.29
N GLN A 23 9.06 5.25 -3.22
CA GLN A 23 7.79 5.96 -3.31
C GLN A 23 7.97 7.41 -3.73
N GLY A 24 9.01 8.10 -3.24
CA GLY A 24 9.31 9.48 -3.63
C GLY A 24 9.60 9.64 -5.12
N VAL A 25 10.21 8.63 -5.75
CA VAL A 25 10.55 8.62 -7.19
C VAL A 25 9.40 8.07 -8.06
N ALA A 26 8.77 6.98 -7.66
CA ALA A 26 7.77 6.28 -8.48
C ALA A 26 6.32 6.70 -8.20
N GLY A 27 6.03 7.35 -7.06
CA GLY A 27 4.68 7.66 -6.60
C GLY A 27 4.08 6.62 -5.64
N TYR A 28 4.58 5.38 -5.70
CA TYR A 28 4.26 4.27 -4.79
C TYR A 28 5.53 3.46 -4.56
N GLY A 29 5.67 2.76 -3.43
CA GLY A 29 6.90 1.99 -3.20
C GLY A 29 7.19 1.56 -1.77
N ILE A 30 6.75 2.34 -0.78
CA ILE A 30 7.13 2.10 0.61
C ILE A 30 6.60 0.75 1.09
N GLY A 31 5.33 0.45 0.81
CA GLY A 31 4.73 -0.84 1.13
C GLY A 31 5.33 -1.98 0.33
N THR A 32 5.48 -1.81 -0.99
CA THR A 32 5.94 -2.89 -1.89
C THR A 32 7.33 -3.40 -1.54
N LEU A 33 8.24 -2.53 -1.12
CA LEU A 33 9.57 -2.95 -0.66
C LEU A 33 9.57 -3.32 0.83
N SER A 34 9.03 -2.46 1.69
CA SER A 34 9.28 -2.57 3.13
C SER A 34 8.45 -3.67 3.78
N ALA A 35 7.20 -3.87 3.37
CA ALA A 35 6.31 -4.84 4.01
C ALA A 35 6.86 -6.29 4.00
N PRO A 36 7.31 -6.88 2.86
CA PRO A 36 7.86 -8.23 2.89
C PRO A 36 9.13 -8.32 3.74
N LEU A 37 9.99 -7.30 3.72
CA LEU A 37 11.22 -7.27 4.53
C LEU A 37 10.91 -7.18 6.03
N LEU A 38 9.97 -6.30 6.41
CA LEU A 38 9.53 -6.14 7.80
C LEU A 38 8.87 -7.41 8.32
N PHE A 39 8.08 -8.09 7.49
CA PHE A 39 7.48 -9.37 7.85
C PHE A 39 8.53 -10.44 8.18
N LEU A 40 9.60 -10.52 7.40
CA LEU A 40 10.73 -11.43 7.65
C LEU A 40 11.54 -11.06 8.91
N ILE A 41 11.63 -9.77 9.24
CA ILE A 41 12.30 -9.29 10.45
C ILE A 41 11.47 -9.62 11.70
N SER A 42 10.22 -9.17 11.71
CA SER A 42 9.26 -9.40 12.78
C SER A 42 7.85 -8.98 12.31
N PRO A 43 6.87 -9.90 12.28
CA PRO A 43 5.47 -9.57 11.97
C PRO A 43 4.88 -8.51 12.91
N ALA A 44 5.46 -8.29 14.10
CA ALA A 44 5.03 -7.25 15.02
C ALA A 44 5.25 -5.82 14.49
N LEU A 45 6.06 -5.64 13.45
CA LEU A 45 6.26 -4.36 12.78
C LEU A 45 5.16 -4.05 11.75
N LEU A 46 4.18 -4.95 11.60
CA LEU A 46 3.09 -4.86 10.63
C LEU A 46 1.72 -5.05 11.28
N PRO A 47 0.66 -4.50 10.65
CA PRO A 47 0.70 -3.50 9.58
C PRO A 47 0.90 -2.08 10.11
N ALA A 48 0.59 -1.83 11.39
CA ALA A 48 0.40 -0.48 11.92
C ALA A 48 1.64 0.44 11.82
N PRO A 49 2.86 0.04 12.24
CA PRO A 49 4.04 0.91 12.12
C PRO A 49 4.33 1.31 10.68
N LEU A 50 4.21 0.39 9.72
CA LEU A 50 4.47 0.67 8.32
C LEU A 50 3.37 1.56 7.71
N VAL A 51 2.09 1.31 8.01
CA VAL A 51 0.97 2.14 7.55
C VAL A 51 1.13 3.59 8.03
N LEU A 52 1.56 3.80 9.28
CA LEU A 52 1.82 5.15 9.80
C LEU A 52 2.92 5.87 9.01
N ASN A 53 4.04 5.21 8.77
CA ASN A 53 5.13 5.77 7.97
C ASN A 53 4.69 6.08 6.53
N ALA A 54 3.96 5.16 5.90
CA ALA A 54 3.43 5.33 4.55
C ALA A 54 2.44 6.50 4.47
N THR A 55 1.58 6.64 5.47
CA THR A 55 0.58 7.73 5.54
C THR A 55 1.27 9.07 5.68
N LEU A 56 2.24 9.20 6.58
CA LEU A 56 3.01 10.44 6.76
C LEU A 56 3.74 10.84 5.47
N LEU A 57 4.41 9.89 4.81
CA LEU A 57 5.08 10.15 3.54
C LEU A 57 4.10 10.58 2.45
N THR A 58 2.95 9.91 2.37
CA THR A 58 1.89 10.24 1.40
C THR A 58 1.33 11.65 1.64
N ILE A 59 1.13 12.06 2.89
CA ILE A 59 0.71 13.44 3.23
C ILE A 59 1.76 14.46 2.77
N PHE A 60 3.05 14.21 2.99
CA PHE A 60 4.11 15.12 2.54
C PHE A 60 4.18 15.20 1.00
N MET A 61 4.01 14.08 0.32
CA MET A 61 3.98 14.04 -1.14
C MET A 61 2.77 14.79 -1.70
N LEU A 62 1.59 14.59 -1.11
CA LEU A 62 0.38 15.31 -1.46
C LEU A 62 0.56 16.82 -1.25
N ALA A 63 1.12 17.25 -0.11
CA ALA A 63 1.37 18.66 0.17
C ALA A 63 2.32 19.31 -0.86
N ARG A 64 3.35 18.56 -1.30
CA ARG A 64 4.33 18.96 -2.32
C ARG A 64 3.71 19.01 -3.72
N ASN A 65 2.88 18.04 -4.08
CA ASN A 65 2.34 17.84 -5.42
C ASN A 65 0.88 18.29 -5.59
N ARG A 66 0.30 18.99 -4.60
CA ARG A 66 -1.13 19.35 -4.56
C ARG A 66 -1.68 20.03 -5.82
N ALA A 67 -0.83 20.76 -6.55
CA ALA A 67 -1.23 21.44 -7.78
C ALA A 67 -1.53 20.48 -8.95
N ALA A 68 -1.01 19.25 -8.90
CA ALA A 68 -1.24 18.21 -9.89
C ALA A 68 -2.41 17.28 -9.52
N LEU A 69 -3.04 17.48 -8.36
CA LEU A 69 -4.11 16.61 -7.87
C LEU A 69 -5.42 16.85 -8.62
N GLU A 70 -5.91 15.82 -9.32
CA GLU A 70 -7.24 15.83 -9.91
C GLU A 70 -8.28 15.18 -8.98
N VAL A 71 -8.86 15.96 -8.08
CA VAL A 71 -9.85 15.50 -7.08
C VAL A 71 -11.01 14.71 -7.69
N ARG A 72 -11.41 15.05 -8.93
CA ARG A 72 -12.45 14.33 -9.66
C ARG A 72 -12.08 12.88 -9.96
N GLN A 73 -10.81 12.59 -10.24
CA GLN A 73 -10.34 11.23 -10.52
C GLN A 73 -10.20 10.40 -9.24
N VAL A 74 -9.75 11.04 -8.16
CA VAL A 74 -9.44 10.37 -6.89
C VAL A 74 -10.70 10.06 -6.07
N ARG A 75 -11.82 10.80 -6.24
CA ARG A 75 -13.05 10.59 -5.45
C ARG A 75 -13.60 9.16 -5.52
N PHE A 76 -13.51 8.52 -6.69
CA PHE A 76 -14.04 7.17 -6.89
C PHE A 76 -13.16 6.14 -6.19
N ALA A 77 -11.84 6.33 -6.26
CA ALA A 77 -10.89 5.52 -5.51
C ALA A 77 -11.06 5.69 -4.00
N ILE A 78 -11.32 6.90 -3.51
CA ILE A 78 -11.64 7.14 -2.09
C ILE A 78 -12.95 6.44 -1.69
N GLY A 79 -13.99 6.56 -2.51
CA GLY A 79 -15.30 5.93 -2.25
C GLY A 79 -15.20 4.41 -2.13
N GLY A 80 -14.54 3.76 -3.09
CA GLY A 80 -14.22 2.33 -2.98
C GLY A 80 -13.29 2.03 -1.81
N GLY A 81 -12.34 2.95 -1.55
CA GLY A 81 -11.37 2.86 -0.48
C GLY A 81 -11.99 2.69 0.90
N VAL A 82 -13.06 3.44 1.22
CA VAL A 82 -13.79 3.31 2.48
C VAL A 82 -14.31 1.89 2.70
N ILE A 83 -14.91 1.29 1.66
CA ILE A 83 -15.42 -0.08 1.70
C ILE A 83 -14.28 -1.07 1.97
N GLY A 84 -13.17 -0.91 1.26
CA GLY A 84 -11.99 -1.78 1.42
C GLY A 84 -11.38 -1.72 2.83
N VAL A 85 -11.28 -0.53 3.44
CA VAL A 85 -10.79 -0.37 4.83
C VAL A 85 -11.71 -1.08 5.81
N VAL A 86 -13.02 -0.90 5.69
CA VAL A 86 -13.99 -1.55 6.58
C VAL A 86 -13.90 -3.07 6.48
N LEU A 87 -13.87 -3.61 5.26
CA LEU A 87 -13.73 -5.06 5.04
C LEU A 87 -12.40 -5.60 5.56
N ALA A 88 -11.31 -4.86 5.43
CA ALA A 88 -10.03 -5.24 6.00
C ALA A 88 -10.03 -5.22 7.53
N GLY A 89 -10.64 -4.22 8.15
CA GLY A 89 -10.81 -4.15 9.61
C GLY A 89 -11.62 -5.33 10.14
N LEU A 90 -12.71 -5.70 9.46
CA LEU A 90 -13.50 -6.89 9.78
C LEU A 90 -12.71 -8.19 9.57
N THR A 91 -11.87 -8.24 8.55
CA THR A 91 -11.00 -9.39 8.30
C THR A 91 -9.98 -9.54 9.41
N LEU A 92 -9.30 -8.45 9.79
CA LEU A 92 -8.30 -8.45 10.86
C LEU A 92 -8.90 -8.72 12.25
N SER A 93 -10.16 -8.36 12.50
CA SER A 93 -10.79 -8.59 13.81
C SER A 93 -11.11 -10.05 14.11
N VAL A 94 -11.19 -10.91 13.08
CA VAL A 94 -11.50 -12.35 13.23
C VAL A 94 -10.29 -13.26 12.98
N LEU A 95 -9.15 -12.70 12.56
CA LEU A 95 -7.95 -13.48 12.22
C LEU A 95 -7.11 -13.81 13.46
N SER A 96 -6.65 -15.05 13.52
CA SER A 96 -5.54 -15.45 14.41
C SER A 96 -4.19 -15.03 13.81
N SER A 97 -3.10 -15.09 14.60
CA SER A 97 -1.75 -14.78 14.12
C SER A 97 -1.38 -15.59 12.87
N LYS A 98 -1.67 -16.90 12.85
CA LYS A 98 -1.43 -17.76 11.67
C LYS A 98 -2.29 -17.37 10.47
N GLY A 99 -3.55 -16.98 10.73
CA GLY A 99 -4.44 -16.49 9.70
C GLY A 99 -3.91 -15.20 9.06
N PHE A 100 -3.41 -14.27 9.88
CA PHE A 100 -2.78 -13.04 9.42
C PHE A 100 -1.58 -13.33 8.51
N GLU A 101 -0.68 -14.22 8.92
CA GLU A 101 0.48 -14.60 8.10
C GLU A 101 0.07 -15.17 6.73
N LEU A 102 -0.94 -16.04 6.71
CA LEU A 102 -1.45 -16.65 5.49
C LEU A 102 -2.08 -15.62 4.56
N ILE A 103 -3.01 -14.80 5.07
CA ILE A 103 -3.69 -13.79 4.23
C ILE A 103 -2.70 -12.73 3.76
N PHE A 104 -1.73 -12.37 4.59
CA PHE A 104 -0.64 -11.46 4.22
C PHE A 104 0.09 -12.03 3.00
N GLY A 105 0.59 -13.27 3.09
CA GLY A 105 1.29 -13.92 1.98
C GLY A 105 0.46 -14.02 0.69
N ILE A 106 -0.82 -14.40 0.79
CA ILE A 106 -1.75 -14.46 -0.35
C ILE A 106 -1.88 -13.10 -1.02
N LEU A 107 -2.07 -12.04 -0.23
CA LEU A 107 -2.22 -10.68 -0.74
C LEU A 107 -0.93 -10.16 -1.37
N ILE A 108 0.25 -10.47 -0.81
CA ILE A 108 1.54 -10.16 -1.44
C ILE A 108 1.63 -10.81 -2.82
N LEU A 109 1.36 -12.12 -2.91
CA LEU A 109 1.41 -12.85 -4.18
C LEU A 109 0.39 -12.31 -5.19
N ALA A 110 -0.81 -11.95 -4.75
CA ALA A 110 -1.81 -11.30 -5.58
C ALA A 110 -1.31 -9.94 -6.12
N GLY A 111 -0.65 -9.13 -5.27
CA GLY A 111 -0.04 -7.88 -5.70
C GLY A 111 1.07 -8.06 -6.73
N VAL A 112 1.91 -9.08 -6.56
CA VAL A 112 2.94 -9.46 -7.54
C VAL A 112 2.29 -9.88 -8.85
N ALA A 113 1.27 -10.75 -8.79
CA ALA A 113 0.52 -11.20 -9.97
C ALA A 113 -0.12 -10.03 -10.73
N LEU A 114 -0.71 -9.06 -10.03
CA LEU A 114 -1.24 -7.84 -10.63
C LEU A 114 -0.15 -6.98 -11.29
N SER A 115 1.04 -6.92 -10.68
CA SER A 115 2.17 -6.14 -11.18
C SER A 115 2.79 -6.75 -12.44
N VAL A 116 2.85 -8.08 -12.55
CA VAL A 116 3.45 -8.78 -13.71
C VAL A 116 2.42 -9.20 -14.76
N GLY A 117 1.14 -9.25 -14.42
CA GLY A 117 0.07 -9.80 -15.26
C GLY A 117 -0.27 -8.97 -16.51
N GLY A 118 0.35 -7.81 -16.70
CA GLY A 118 0.23 -7.00 -17.92
C GLY A 118 -1.18 -6.47 -18.22
N LEU A 119 -2.10 -6.54 -17.25
CA LEU A 119 -3.47 -6.05 -17.39
C LEU A 119 -3.46 -4.54 -17.65
N ARG A 120 -4.30 -4.07 -18.57
CA ARG A 120 -4.42 -2.64 -18.93
C ARG A 120 -5.83 -2.12 -18.76
N PRO A 121 -6.38 -2.12 -17.52
CA PRO A 121 -7.69 -1.53 -17.26
C PRO A 121 -7.67 -0.05 -17.61
N ARG A 122 -8.76 0.45 -18.19
CA ARG A 122 -8.93 1.87 -18.49
C ARG A 122 -9.20 2.65 -17.20
N LEU A 123 -8.65 3.85 -17.10
CA LEU A 123 -8.97 4.77 -16.01
C LEU A 123 -10.40 5.30 -16.18
N ASN A 124 -11.34 4.75 -15.40
CA ASN A 124 -12.75 5.17 -15.37
C ASN A 124 -13.31 5.03 -13.94
N ALA A 125 -14.52 5.55 -13.69
CA ALA A 125 -15.12 5.57 -12.35
C ALA A 125 -15.25 4.18 -11.70
N THR A 126 -15.62 3.16 -12.48
CA THR A 126 -15.79 1.79 -12.00
C THR A 126 -14.45 1.16 -11.65
N SER A 127 -13.47 1.25 -12.55
CA SER A 127 -12.11 0.75 -12.34
C SER A 127 -11.42 1.47 -11.18
N SER A 128 -11.62 2.78 -11.03
CA SER A 128 -11.11 3.54 -9.88
C SER A 128 -11.75 3.10 -8.56
N THR A 129 -13.06 2.85 -8.54
CA THR A 129 -13.74 2.34 -7.33
C THR A 129 -13.23 0.96 -6.93
N ILE A 130 -13.14 0.03 -7.89
CA ILE A 130 -12.65 -1.34 -7.63
C ILE A 130 -11.18 -1.32 -7.20
N ALA A 131 -10.33 -0.59 -7.92
CA ALA A 131 -8.93 -0.45 -7.59
C ALA A 131 -8.74 0.21 -6.22
N GLY A 132 -9.55 1.21 -5.88
CA GLY A 132 -9.58 1.85 -4.57
C GLY A 132 -9.93 0.87 -3.45
N ALA A 133 -11.00 0.10 -3.61
CA ALA A 133 -11.41 -0.91 -2.64
C ALA A 133 -10.35 -2.02 -2.46
N ALA A 134 -9.81 -2.55 -3.56
CA ALA A 134 -8.78 -3.57 -3.52
C ALA A 134 -7.48 -3.04 -2.90
N SER A 135 -7.10 -1.81 -3.26
CA SER A 135 -5.92 -1.12 -2.74
C SER A 135 -6.00 -0.87 -1.24
N THR A 136 -7.11 -0.35 -0.74
CA THR A 136 -7.24 -0.10 0.70
C THR A 136 -7.43 -1.38 1.50
N TYR A 137 -8.11 -2.38 0.94
CA TYR A 137 -8.21 -3.70 1.58
C TYR A 137 -6.82 -4.32 1.75
N MET A 138 -6.08 -4.43 0.64
CA MET A 138 -4.72 -4.95 0.62
C MET A 138 -3.79 -4.09 1.49
N GLY A 139 -3.89 -2.77 1.38
CA GLY A 139 -3.07 -1.80 2.11
C GLY A 139 -3.32 -1.81 3.61
N THR A 140 -4.53 -2.07 4.07
CA THR A 140 -4.82 -2.13 5.51
C THR A 140 -4.24 -3.39 6.14
N ILE A 141 -4.30 -4.53 5.45
CA ILE A 141 -3.79 -5.81 5.94
C ILE A 141 -2.27 -5.90 5.81
N THR A 142 -1.72 -5.46 4.69
CA THR A 142 -0.31 -5.70 4.33
C THR A 142 0.57 -4.44 4.36
N ALA A 143 -0.01 -3.25 4.55
CA ALA A 143 0.61 -1.96 4.26
C ALA A 143 0.99 -1.73 2.78
N ILE A 144 0.52 -2.59 1.87
CA ILE A 144 0.73 -2.48 0.42
C ILE A 144 -0.60 -2.20 -0.28
N GLY A 145 -0.88 -0.94 -0.59
CA GLY A 145 -2.03 -0.57 -1.44
C GLY A 145 -1.67 -0.26 -2.90
N GLY A 146 -0.37 -0.19 -3.21
CA GLY A 146 0.13 0.30 -4.50
C GLY A 146 -0.37 -0.47 -5.73
N PRO A 147 -0.26 -1.81 -5.80
CA PRO A 147 -0.46 -2.54 -7.06
C PRO A 147 -1.82 -2.35 -7.73
N PRO A 148 -2.99 -2.44 -7.04
CA PRO A 148 -4.27 -2.23 -7.70
C PRO A 148 -4.45 -0.82 -8.28
N ILE A 149 -3.96 0.21 -7.58
CA ILE A 149 -4.04 1.62 -8.05
C ILE A 149 -3.01 1.87 -9.15
N ALA A 150 -1.77 1.39 -8.99
CA ALA A 150 -0.72 1.52 -10.00
C ALA A 150 -1.16 0.93 -11.35
N LEU A 151 -1.91 -0.19 -11.33
CA LEU A 151 -2.40 -0.84 -12.53
C LEU A 151 -3.33 0.05 -13.38
N ILE A 152 -4.19 0.86 -12.74
CA ILE A 152 -5.10 1.76 -13.48
C ILE A 152 -4.42 3.09 -13.86
N TYR A 153 -3.35 3.48 -13.16
CA TYR A 153 -2.57 4.70 -13.41
C TYR A 153 -1.30 4.48 -14.27
N GLN A 154 -1.00 3.23 -14.67
CA GLN A 154 0.30 2.87 -15.31
C GLN A 154 0.62 3.61 -16.61
N ASN A 155 -0.38 4.20 -17.29
CA ASN A 155 -0.20 4.95 -18.53
C ASN A 155 -0.36 6.47 -18.34
N GLU A 156 -0.50 6.94 -17.09
CA GLU A 156 -0.67 8.35 -16.77
C GLU A 156 0.67 9.07 -16.57
N LYS A 157 0.65 10.41 -16.63
CA LYS A 157 1.86 11.22 -16.48
C LYS A 157 2.38 11.17 -15.05
N GLY A 158 3.71 11.13 -14.91
CA GLY A 158 4.41 11.02 -13.61
C GLY A 158 3.93 12.00 -12.51
N PRO A 159 3.63 13.29 -12.79
CA PRO A 159 3.07 14.19 -11.78
C PRO A 159 1.73 13.74 -11.20
N LEU A 160 0.85 13.14 -12.01
CA LEU A 160 -0.45 12.63 -11.55
C LEU A 160 -0.29 11.35 -10.74
N VAL A 161 0.63 10.47 -11.12
CA VAL A 161 0.92 9.22 -10.39
C VAL A 161 1.55 9.49 -9.00
N ARG A 162 2.23 10.63 -8.83
CA ARG A 162 2.94 11.02 -7.60
C ARG A 162 2.15 11.98 -6.70
N ALA A 163 0.98 12.45 -7.14
CA ALA A 163 0.14 13.40 -6.42
C ALA A 163 -0.83 12.69 -5.48
#